data_AF-A0A9Q3IJR0-F1
#
_entry.id   AF-A0A9Q3IJR0-F1
#
_cell.length_a   1.000
_cell.length_b   1.000
_cell.length_c   1.000
_cell.angle_alpha   90.00
_cell.angle_beta   90.00
_cell.angle_gamma   90.00
#
_symmetry.space_group_name_H-M   'P 1'
#
loop_
_entity.id
_entity.type
_entity.pdbx_description
1 polymer ?
#
loop_
_entity_poly.entity_id
_entity_poly.type
_entity_poly.pdbx_seq_one_letter_code
_entity_poly.pdbx_strand_id
1 'polypeptide(L)'
;MVHRNVRNPWWKSQIIQKYSNGTWIWQKTISFENDKYSVDKDSYKWCLRQSKRLKDIYPQMNIQMRNYKLLTQLPGELEYAVKFRCNQNFTLDDIANTLQEIRKRTNIGKFTPYKSSSFKEKQPFRVEFKDKPKERVAEVTMKKNSCHNCG
;
A
#
# COMPACT_ATOMS: atom_id res chain seq x y z
N MET A 1 -23.45 6.07 26.21
CA MET A 1 -22.04 6.35 25.84
C MET A 1 -21.94 7.82 25.45
N VAL A 2 -21.27 8.64 26.26
CA VAL A 2 -21.18 10.09 26.03
C VAL A 2 -20.09 10.34 25.00
N HIS A 3 -20.47 10.73 23.79
CA HIS A 3 -19.53 11.31 22.82
C HIS A 3 -18.90 12.54 23.47
N ARG A 4 -17.61 12.45 23.85
CA ARG A 4 -16.84 13.65 24.20
C ARG A 4 -16.73 14.49 22.94
N ASN A 5 -17.66 15.43 22.79
CA ASN A 5 -17.56 16.50 21.83
C ASN A 5 -16.43 17.41 22.32
N VAL A 6 -15.18 17.06 21.95
CA VAL A 6 -14.02 17.93 22.15
C VAL A 6 -14.21 19.09 21.19
N ARG A 7 -15.04 20.06 21.61
CA ARG A 7 -15.22 21.35 20.96
C ARG A 7 -13.82 21.90 20.76
N ASN A 8 -13.39 22.00 19.51
CA ASN A 8 -12.10 22.58 19.19
C ASN A 8 -12.08 23.97 19.83
N PRO A 9 -11.21 24.24 20.83
CA PRO A 9 -11.25 25.50 21.55
C PRO A 9 -11.11 26.66 20.55
N TRP A 10 -11.93 27.70 20.69
CA TRP A 10 -11.93 28.85 19.78
C TRP A 10 -10.52 29.41 19.53
N TRP A 11 -9.66 29.42 20.56
CA TRP A 11 -8.26 29.86 20.45
C TRP A 11 -7.44 29.02 19.47
N LYS A 12 -7.68 27.71 19.35
CA LYS A 12 -6.98 26.87 18.36
C LYS A 12 -7.37 27.26 16.95
N SER A 13 -8.65 27.53 16.71
CA SER A 13 -9.13 28.01 15.42
C SER A 13 -8.51 29.36 15.06
N GLN A 14 -8.35 30.28 16.03
CA GLN A 14 -7.70 31.57 15.82
C GLN A 14 -6.21 31.44 15.48
N ILE A 15 -5.49 30.54 16.16
CA ILE A 15 -4.08 30.28 15.85
C ILE A 15 -3.94 29.68 14.44
N ILE A 16 -4.77 28.70 14.09
CA ILE A 16 -4.78 28.12 12.75
C ILE A 16 -5.08 29.23 11.73
N GLN A 17 -6.12 30.03 11.93
CA GLN A 17 -6.45 31.11 10.99
C GLN A 17 -5.31 32.14 10.81
N LYS A 18 -4.59 32.47 11.88
CA LYS A 18 -3.54 33.50 11.85
C LYS A 18 -2.17 32.96 11.38
N TYR A 19 -1.87 31.69 11.64
CA TYR A 19 -0.54 31.10 11.43
C TYR A 19 -0.52 29.94 10.42
N SER A 20 -1.66 29.46 9.93
CA SER A 20 -1.73 28.51 8.81
C SER A 20 -1.44 29.24 7.50
N ASN A 21 -0.17 29.52 7.27
CA ASN A 21 0.31 29.94 5.97
C ASN A 21 0.28 28.78 4.96
N GLY A 22 0.34 29.09 3.66
CA GLY A 22 0.31 28.08 2.60
C GLY A 22 1.41 27.01 2.77
N THR A 23 2.58 27.40 3.28
CA THR A 23 3.69 26.49 3.58
C THR A 23 3.34 25.45 4.64
N TRP A 24 2.64 25.84 5.71
CA TRP A 24 2.19 24.93 6.77
C TRP A 24 1.17 23.92 6.24
N ILE A 25 0.22 24.39 5.43
CA ILE A 25 -0.76 23.50 4.76
C ILE A 25 -0.03 22.52 3.86
N TRP A 26 0.93 22.99 3.06
CA TRP A 26 1.74 22.15 2.18
C TRP A 26 2.53 21.08 2.95
N GLN A 27 3.21 21.46 4.05
CA GLN A 27 3.92 20.50 4.92
C GLN A 27 2.99 19.45 5.52
N LYS A 28 1.77 19.85 5.92
CA LYS A 28 0.74 18.94 6.44
C LYS A 28 0.25 17.98 5.36
N THR A 29 0.03 18.47 4.14
CA THR A 29 -0.35 17.65 2.98
C THR A 29 0.72 16.61 2.66
N ILE A 30 1.98 17.00 2.59
CA ILE A 30 3.11 16.07 2.39
C ILE A 30 3.16 15.03 3.52
N SER A 31 2.99 15.47 4.77
CA SER A 31 2.96 14.55 5.92
C SER A 31 1.80 13.55 5.87
N PHE A 32 0.68 13.93 5.25
CA PHE A 32 -0.47 13.07 5.02
C PHE A 32 -0.16 12.05 3.92
N GLU A 33 0.31 12.51 2.75
CA GLU A 33 0.61 11.68 1.58
C GLU A 33 1.75 10.67 1.81
N ASN A 34 2.75 11.04 2.62
CA ASN A 34 3.88 10.17 2.92
C ASN A 34 3.58 9.12 3.99
N ASP A 35 2.63 9.34 4.90
CA ASP A 35 2.32 8.40 6.00
C ASP A 35 1.27 7.36 5.56
N LYS A 36 1.61 6.59 4.52
CA LYS A 36 0.81 5.44 4.06
C LYS A 36 0.63 4.40 5.16
N TYR A 37 -0.51 3.72 5.11
CA TYR A 37 -0.80 2.65 6.05
C TYR A 37 0.12 1.45 5.82
N SER A 38 0.58 0.84 6.91
CA SER A 38 1.27 -0.46 6.91
C SER A 38 0.59 -1.36 7.93
N VAL A 39 0.55 -2.66 7.64
CA VAL A 39 -0.10 -3.69 8.46
C VAL A 39 0.53 -3.82 9.85
N ASP A 40 1.79 -3.40 10.01
CA ASP A 40 2.49 -3.44 11.28
C ASP A 40 2.05 -2.33 12.25
N LYS A 41 1.45 -1.26 11.73
CA LYS A 41 0.98 -0.13 12.53
C LYS A 41 -0.33 -0.46 13.25
N ASP A 42 -0.56 0.20 14.38
CA ASP A 42 -1.85 0.19 15.06
C ASP A 42 -2.89 0.95 14.20
N SER A 43 -3.89 0.22 13.70
CA SER A 43 -4.92 0.74 12.81
C SER A 43 -5.70 1.89 13.42
N TYR A 44 -6.04 1.82 14.70
CA TYR A 44 -6.82 2.84 15.37
C TYR A 44 -6.02 4.14 15.52
N LYS A 45 -4.78 4.02 16.00
CA LYS A 45 -3.88 5.17 16.16
C LYS A 45 -3.57 5.84 14.82
N TRP A 46 -3.35 5.03 13.77
CA TRP A 46 -3.10 5.57 12.43
C TRP A 46 -4.33 6.30 11.87
N CYS A 47 -5.52 5.69 11.95
CA CYS A 47 -6.78 6.32 11.51
C CYS A 47 -7.04 7.64 12.22
N LEU A 48 -6.88 7.70 13.55
CA LEU A 48 -7.03 8.95 14.31
C LEU A 48 -6.04 10.04 13.89
N ARG A 49 -4.76 9.67 13.69
CA ARG A 49 -3.72 10.61 13.26
C ARG A 49 -4.02 11.18 11.88
N GLN A 50 -4.39 10.34 10.91
CA GLN A 50 -4.73 10.81 9.57
C GLN A 50 -6.01 11.64 9.54
N SER A 51 -7.04 11.23 10.29
CA SER A 51 -8.28 12.01 10.42
C SER A 51 -8.02 13.41 11.00
N LYS A 52 -7.11 13.52 11.97
CA LYS A 52 -6.67 14.82 12.51
C LYS A 52 -5.94 15.66 11.46
N ARG A 53 -5.01 15.08 10.69
CA ARG A 53 -4.32 15.81 9.61
C ARG A 53 -5.31 16.32 8.55
N LEU A 54 -6.29 15.50 8.16
CA LEU A 54 -7.32 15.93 7.22
C LEU A 54 -8.24 17.02 7.79
N LYS A 55 -8.49 17.04 9.11
CA LYS A 55 -9.18 18.16 9.78
C LYS A 55 -8.37 19.45 9.71
N ASP A 56 -7.06 19.35 9.89
CA ASP A 56 -6.14 20.49 9.83
C ASP A 56 -6.03 21.06 8.41
N ILE A 57 -5.95 20.20 7.38
CA ILE A 57 -5.79 20.60 5.96
C ILE A 57 -7.13 21.04 5.36
N TYR A 58 -8.22 20.30 5.64
CA TYR A 58 -9.54 20.52 5.07
C TYR A 58 -10.59 20.64 6.19
N PRO A 59 -10.67 21.79 6.86
CA PRO A 59 -11.60 22.00 7.98
C PRO A 59 -13.07 21.92 7.53
N GLN A 60 -13.38 22.38 6.32
CA GLN A 60 -14.75 22.40 5.76
C GLN A 60 -15.18 21.08 5.11
N MET A 61 -14.31 20.06 5.09
CA MET A 61 -14.62 18.78 4.45
C MET A 61 -15.59 17.96 5.30
N ASN A 62 -16.63 17.44 4.65
CA ASN A 62 -17.58 16.51 5.27
C ASN A 62 -16.85 15.27 5.83
N ILE A 63 -17.36 14.73 6.95
CA ILE A 63 -16.84 13.54 7.61
C ILE A 63 -16.75 12.36 6.63
N GLN A 64 -17.77 12.14 5.80
CA GLN A 64 -17.76 11.06 4.82
C GLN A 64 -16.65 11.25 3.78
N MET A 65 -16.53 12.45 3.21
CA MET A 65 -15.46 12.76 2.25
C MET A 65 -14.06 12.60 2.89
N ARG A 66 -13.92 12.97 4.16
CA ARG A 66 -12.68 12.77 4.92
C ARG A 66 -12.36 11.28 5.08
N ASN A 67 -13.37 10.45 5.36
CA ASN A 67 -13.22 9.01 5.48
C ASN A 67 -12.83 8.38 4.14
N TYR A 68 -13.46 8.78 3.03
CA TYR A 68 -13.05 8.36 1.69
C TYR A 68 -11.61 8.76 1.36
N LYS A 69 -11.22 10.00 1.67
CA LYS A 69 -9.84 10.47 1.47
C LYS A 69 -8.83 9.76 2.37
N LEU A 70 -9.24 9.26 3.53
CA LEU A 70 -8.40 8.43 4.37
C LEU A 70 -8.17 7.04 3.75
N LEU A 71 -9.19 6.46 3.10
CA LEU A 71 -9.05 5.16 2.42
C LEU A 71 -8.04 5.20 1.27
N THR A 72 -7.86 6.33 0.59
CA THR A 72 -6.86 6.47 -0.47
C THR A 72 -5.40 6.41 0.03
N GLN A 73 -5.19 6.48 1.35
CA GLN A 73 -3.87 6.29 1.97
C GLN A 73 -3.57 4.82 2.30
N LEU A 74 -4.50 3.92 2.00
CA LEU A 74 -4.28 2.48 2.07
C LEU A 74 -3.59 1.99 0.78
N PRO A 75 -2.74 0.96 0.85
CA PRO A 75 -2.26 0.28 -0.35
C PRO A 75 -3.42 -0.36 -1.11
N GLY A 76 -3.40 -0.32 -2.45
CA GLY A 76 -4.57 -0.60 -3.30
C GLY A 76 -5.37 -1.86 -2.95
N GLU A 77 -4.72 -3.00 -2.73
CA GLU A 77 -5.41 -4.24 -2.32
C GLU A 77 -6.19 -4.07 -1.01
N LEU A 78 -5.60 -3.38 -0.04
CA LEU A 78 -6.21 -3.11 1.25
C LEU A 78 -7.33 -2.07 1.12
N GLU A 79 -7.15 -1.06 0.26
CA GLU A 79 -8.19 -0.07 -0.04
C GLU A 79 -9.45 -0.76 -0.57
N TYR A 80 -9.33 -1.62 -1.58
CA TYR A 80 -10.46 -2.38 -2.12
C TYR A 80 -11.08 -3.31 -1.07
N ALA A 81 -10.23 -4.01 -0.31
CA ALA A 81 -10.67 -4.94 0.72
C ALA A 81 -11.45 -4.25 1.86
N VAL A 82 -11.11 -3.01 2.20
CA VAL A 82 -11.85 -2.22 3.20
C VAL A 82 -13.13 -1.66 2.58
N LYS A 83 -13.06 -1.09 1.36
CA LYS A 83 -14.24 -0.55 0.65
C LYS A 83 -15.35 -1.59 0.47
N PHE A 84 -14.98 -2.84 0.19
CA PHE A 84 -15.95 -3.92 0.03
C PHE A 84 -16.62 -4.34 1.36
N ARG A 85 -15.91 -4.20 2.48
CA ARG A 85 -16.42 -4.56 3.81
C ARG A 85 -17.16 -3.41 4.50
N CYS A 86 -16.90 -2.17 4.12
CA CYS A 86 -17.53 -0.99 4.69
C CYS A 86 -18.81 -0.60 3.92
N ASN A 87 -19.91 -0.38 4.64
CA ASN A 87 -21.15 0.20 4.09
C ASN A 87 -20.94 1.67 3.69
N GLN A 88 -21.81 2.25 2.84
CA GLN A 88 -21.66 3.63 2.33
C GLN A 88 -21.53 4.73 3.41
N ASN A 89 -22.03 4.50 4.63
CA ASN A 89 -21.99 5.45 5.74
C ASN A 89 -21.02 5.00 6.86
N PHE A 90 -19.82 4.59 6.50
CA PHE A 90 -18.84 4.07 7.44
C PHE A 90 -18.24 5.17 8.33
N THR A 91 -18.10 4.86 9.62
CA THR A 91 -17.42 5.71 10.60
C THR A 91 -15.92 5.42 10.60
N LEU A 92 -15.14 6.30 11.23
CA LEU A 92 -13.70 6.09 11.40
C LEU A 92 -13.40 4.80 12.18
N ASP A 93 -14.26 4.47 13.14
CA ASP A 93 -14.15 3.27 13.96
C ASP A 93 -14.41 2.00 13.12
N ASP A 94 -15.36 2.05 12.19
CA ASP A 94 -15.62 0.95 11.26
C ASP A 94 -14.41 0.67 10.36
N ILE A 95 -13.74 1.72 9.86
CA ILE A 95 -12.49 1.58 9.09
C ILE A 95 -11.41 0.95 9.95
N ALA A 96 -11.24 1.43 11.18
CA ALA A 96 -10.20 0.89 12.07
C ALA A 96 -10.45 -0.58 12.42
N ASN A 97 -11.71 -0.94 12.70
CA ASN A 97 -12.11 -2.31 13.02
C ASN A 97 -11.92 -3.25 11.83
N THR A 98 -12.35 -2.84 10.63
CA THR A 98 -12.14 -3.63 9.40
C THR A 98 -10.66 -3.79 9.08
N LEU A 99 -9.83 -2.75 9.23
CA LEU A 99 -8.39 -2.85 9.08
C LEU A 99 -7.75 -3.84 10.07
N GLN A 100 -8.19 -3.83 11.33
CA GLN A 100 -7.74 -4.80 12.33
C GLN A 100 -8.19 -6.22 11.98
N GLU A 101 -9.42 -6.39 11.52
CA GLU A 101 -9.94 -7.69 11.10
C GLU A 101 -9.16 -8.26 9.93
N ILE A 102 -8.91 -7.45 8.90
CA ILE A 102 -8.11 -7.83 7.72
C ILE A 102 -6.70 -8.22 8.15
N ARG A 103 -6.07 -7.44 9.04
CA ARG A 103 -4.76 -7.77 9.60
C ARG A 103 -4.73 -9.13 10.31
N LYS A 104 -5.80 -9.48 11.03
CA LYS A 104 -5.91 -10.75 11.77
C LYS A 104 -6.20 -11.93 10.86
N ARG A 105 -7.10 -11.76 9.88
CA ARG A 105 -7.63 -12.85 9.04
C ARG A 105 -6.88 -13.06 7.74
N THR A 106 -6.09 -12.08 7.30
CA THR A 106 -5.44 -12.12 5.98
C THR A 106 -3.97 -11.71 6.06
N ASN A 107 -3.18 -12.14 5.07
CA ASN A 107 -1.81 -11.65 4.88
C ASN A 107 -1.73 -10.47 3.91
N ILE A 108 -2.88 -9.86 3.56
CA ILE A 108 -2.94 -8.71 2.64
C ILE A 108 -2.18 -7.54 3.25
N GLY A 109 -1.24 -6.96 2.49
CA GLY A 109 -0.40 -5.84 2.92
C GLY A 109 0.78 -6.20 3.84
N LYS A 110 0.97 -7.48 4.19
CA LYS A 110 2.22 -7.92 4.82
C LYS A 110 3.26 -8.03 3.70
N PHE A 111 4.26 -7.16 3.74
CA PHE A 111 5.43 -7.33 2.89
C PHE A 111 6.12 -8.63 3.35
N THR A 112 5.87 -9.74 2.66
CA THR A 112 6.79 -10.86 2.77
C THR A 112 7.99 -10.44 1.95
N PRO A 113 9.17 -10.19 2.56
CA PRO A 113 10.37 -10.09 1.74
C PRO A 113 10.40 -11.40 0.98
N TYR A 114 10.40 -11.31 -0.36
CA TYR A 114 10.65 -12.46 -1.21
C TYR A 114 12.00 -12.99 -0.73
N LYS A 115 11.98 -14.03 0.13
CA LYS A 115 13.14 -14.87 0.32
C LYS A 115 13.34 -15.41 -1.08
N SER A 116 14.34 -14.91 -1.79
CA SER A 116 14.88 -15.61 -2.93
C SER A 116 15.17 -17.00 -2.40
N SER A 117 14.25 -17.94 -2.63
CA SER A 117 14.57 -19.34 -2.47
C SER A 117 15.73 -19.51 -3.42
N SER A 118 16.93 -19.68 -2.87
CA SER A 118 18.08 -20.14 -3.63
C SER A 118 17.52 -21.26 -4.48
N PHE A 119 17.47 -21.04 -5.80
CA PHE A 119 17.02 -22.07 -6.71
C PHE A 119 17.95 -23.24 -6.42
N LYS A 120 17.46 -24.27 -5.72
CA LYS A 120 18.10 -25.57 -5.75
C LYS A 120 17.89 -26.02 -7.19
N GLU A 121 18.92 -25.76 -7.98
CA GLU A 121 19.07 -26.22 -9.34
C GLU A 121 18.64 -27.69 -9.35
N LYS A 122 17.47 -27.95 -9.95
CA LYS A 122 17.01 -29.32 -10.11
C LYS A 122 18.03 -29.97 -11.05
N GLN A 123 18.80 -30.90 -10.51
CA GLN A 123 19.66 -31.79 -11.28
C GLN A 123 18.88 -32.26 -12.52
N PRO A 124 19.44 -32.13 -13.73
CA PRO A 124 18.73 -32.53 -14.93
C PRO A 124 18.44 -34.03 -14.87
N PHE A 125 17.18 -34.38 -15.13
CA PHE A 125 16.71 -35.75 -15.26
C PHE A 125 17.50 -36.44 -16.38
N ARG A 126 18.42 -37.33 -16.01
CA ARG A 126 19.18 -38.15 -16.96
C ARG A 126 18.25 -39.22 -17.51
N VAL A 127 17.73 -39.00 -18.72
CA VAL A 127 17.04 -40.05 -19.48
C VAL A 127 18.12 -40.98 -20.04
N GLU A 128 18.21 -42.20 -19.54
CA GLU A 128 19.01 -43.26 -20.16
C GLU A 128 18.27 -43.81 -21.38
N PHE A 129 18.68 -43.36 -22.56
CA PHE A 129 18.28 -43.99 -23.82
C PHE A 129 19.23 -45.15 -24.12
N LYS A 130 18.69 -46.38 -24.17
CA LYS A 130 19.41 -47.57 -24.64
C LYS A 130 19.74 -47.46 -26.13
N ASP A 131 20.97 -47.83 -26.47
CA ASP A 131 21.60 -47.65 -27.78
C ASP A 131 21.02 -48.48 -28.95
N LYS A 132 21.15 -47.90 -30.17
CA LYS A 132 21.70 -48.46 -31.45
C LYS A 132 20.80 -48.27 -32.71
N PRO A 133 21.36 -48.24 -33.95
CA PRO A 133 22.46 -47.40 -34.45
C PRO A 133 22.30 -46.92 -35.93
N LYS A 134 23.19 -45.98 -36.37
CA LYS A 134 23.55 -45.56 -37.76
C LYS A 134 22.49 -44.70 -38.49
N GLU A 135 22.81 -43.57 -39.15
CA GLU A 135 23.84 -43.36 -40.16
C GLU A 135 24.09 -41.84 -40.46
N ARG A 136 25.38 -41.47 -40.63
CA ARG A 136 26.01 -40.50 -41.58
C ARG A 136 25.52 -39.04 -41.83
N VAL A 137 26.46 -38.10 -41.54
CA VAL A 137 26.88 -36.81 -42.22
C VAL A 137 25.81 -35.68 -42.23
N ALA A 138 26.07 -34.39 -41.95
CA ALA A 138 27.22 -33.51 -42.19
C ALA A 138 27.29 -32.36 -41.17
N GLU A 139 28.50 -31.86 -40.92
CA GLU A 139 28.74 -30.56 -40.29
C GLU A 139 28.19 -29.42 -41.16
N VAL A 140 27.43 -28.51 -40.55
CA VAL A 140 27.28 -27.14 -41.05
C VAL A 140 27.49 -26.19 -39.88
N THR A 141 28.69 -25.64 -39.81
CA THR A 141 29.06 -24.50 -38.97
C THR A 141 28.21 -23.28 -39.34
N MET A 142 27.59 -22.62 -38.36
CA MET A 142 27.09 -21.25 -38.51
C MET A 142 27.58 -20.31 -37.40
N LYS A 143 28.03 -19.14 -37.88
CA LYS A 143 28.84 -18.11 -37.23
C LYS A 143 28.09 -17.35 -36.12
N LYS A 144 28.88 -16.89 -35.13
CA LYS A 144 28.51 -15.84 -34.16
C LYS A 144 28.25 -14.52 -34.87
N ASN A 145 27.05 -13.98 -34.72
CA ASN A 145 26.78 -12.58 -35.07
C ASN A 145 26.64 -11.75 -33.77
N SER A 146 27.63 -10.89 -33.52
CA SER A 146 27.53 -9.79 -32.57
C SER A 146 26.70 -8.67 -33.19
N CYS A 147 25.61 -8.27 -32.54
CA CYS A 147 24.83 -7.10 -32.93
C CYS A 147 25.33 -5.89 -32.14
N HIS A 148 25.83 -4.87 -32.85
CA HIS A 148 26.03 -3.52 -32.34
C HIS A 148 25.30 -2.58 -33.29
N ASN A 149 24.20 -1.98 -32.84
CA ASN A 149 23.71 -0.78 -33.47
C ASN A 149 23.02 0.10 -32.44
N CYS A 150 23.61 1.27 -32.21
CA CYS A 150 22.96 2.53 -31.88
C CYS A 150 24.00 3.63 -32.18
N GLY A 151 23.96 4.12 -33.41
CA GLY A 151 24.29 5.51 -33.73
C GLY A 151 22.98 6.27 -33.89
#